data_AF-A0A6M8EE02-F1
#
_entry.id   AF-A0A6M8EE02-F1
#
_cell.length_a   1.000
_cell.length_b   1.000
_cell.length_c   1.000
_cell.angle_alpha   90.00
_cell.angle_beta   90.00
_cell.angle_gamma   90.00
#
_symmetry.space_group_name_H-M   'P 1'
#
loop_
_entity.id
_entity.type
_entity.pdbx_description
1 polymer ?
#
loop_
_entity_poly.entity_id
_entity_poly.type
_entity_poly.pdbx_seq_one_letter_code
_entity_poly.pdbx_strand_id
1 'polypeptide(L)'
;MSELFNNFSSSIVFLHVISAVIWVGGMIAIRFAVHYSIQEIEEPKIKLGRTLENLRRFFNMVIPAILVLLITAIIMIIALGFKGTELYTIVIVKEIIWTVMTIIFITIYMKRNKAQKAFNSGDFANAKNDLLPIATYYIPANIILGIVAIFLGITLRGF
;
A
#
# COMPACT_ATOMS: atom_id res chain seq x y z
N MET A 1 11.90 1.03 -23.77
CA MET A 1 10.78 1.44 -22.89
C MET A 1 9.74 2.25 -23.65
N SER A 2 10.13 3.26 -24.44
CA SER A 2 9.18 4.08 -25.21
C SER A 2 8.39 3.27 -26.26
N GLU A 3 9.04 2.38 -27.02
CA GLU A 3 8.35 1.50 -27.98
C GLU A 3 7.32 0.57 -27.31
N LEU A 4 7.70 -0.06 -26.21
CA LEU A 4 6.81 -0.90 -25.40
C LEU A 4 5.62 -0.08 -24.84
N PHE A 5 5.86 1.14 -24.37
CA PHE A 5 4.78 2.01 -23.90
C PHE A 5 3.85 2.41 -25.04
N ASN A 6 4.38 2.79 -26.20
CA ASN A 6 3.57 3.20 -27.35
C ASN A 6 2.66 2.06 -27.85
N ASN A 7 3.15 0.82 -27.81
CA ASN A 7 2.39 -0.35 -28.25
C ASN A 7 1.37 -0.85 -27.21
N PHE A 8 1.57 -0.56 -25.91
CA PHE A 8 0.76 -1.12 -24.81
C PHE A 8 0.27 -0.07 -23.79
N SER A 9 0.18 1.20 -24.19
CA SER A 9 -0.08 2.35 -23.30
C SER A 9 -1.32 2.14 -22.45
N SER A 10 -2.45 1.78 -23.07
CA SER A 10 -3.72 1.52 -22.38
C SER A 10 -3.60 0.43 -21.31
N SER A 11 -2.93 -0.68 -21.63
CA SER A 11 -2.74 -1.80 -20.69
C SER A 11 -1.83 -1.41 -19.52
N ILE A 12 -0.73 -0.69 -19.79
CA ILE A 12 0.21 -0.24 -18.76
C ILE A 12 -0.47 0.76 -17.80
N VAL A 13 -1.17 1.74 -18.34
CA VAL A 13 -1.91 2.73 -17.55
C VAL A 13 -3.03 2.05 -16.75
N PHE A 14 -3.78 1.13 -17.36
CA PHE A 14 -4.79 0.35 -16.65
C PHE A 14 -4.20 -0.44 -15.48
N LEU A 15 -3.12 -1.17 -15.71
CA LEU A 15 -2.42 -1.96 -14.68
C LEU A 15 -1.88 -1.06 -13.55
N HIS A 16 -1.38 0.13 -13.89
CA HIS A 16 -0.93 1.11 -12.89
C HIS A 16 -2.10 1.57 -12.00
N VAL A 17 -3.21 1.99 -12.62
CA VAL A 17 -4.37 2.54 -11.90
C VAL A 17 -5.06 1.47 -11.06
N ILE A 18 -5.32 0.28 -11.62
CA ILE A 18 -5.98 -0.80 -10.86
C ILE A 18 -5.12 -1.25 -9.67
N SER A 19 -3.79 -1.24 -9.81
CA SER A 19 -2.89 -1.55 -8.71
C SER A 19 -2.97 -0.52 -7.58
N ALA A 20 -3.09 0.77 -7.93
CA ALA A 20 -3.28 1.84 -6.95
C ALA A 20 -4.62 1.70 -6.22
N VAL A 21 -5.69 1.36 -6.97
CA VAL A 21 -7.03 1.08 -6.42
C VAL A 21 -6.99 -0.11 -5.45
N ILE A 22 -6.36 -1.23 -5.83
CA ILE A 22 -6.25 -2.41 -4.96
C ILE A 22 -5.48 -2.07 -3.68
N TRP A 23 -4.37 -1.34 -3.78
CA TRP A 23 -3.56 -1.01 -2.61
C TRP A 23 -4.27 -0.02 -1.68
N VAL A 24 -4.63 1.17 -2.16
CA VAL A 24 -5.23 2.21 -1.32
C VAL A 24 -6.64 1.81 -0.90
N GLY A 25 -7.45 1.28 -1.82
CA GLY A 25 -8.78 0.77 -1.50
C GLY A 25 -8.74 -0.41 -0.52
N GLY A 26 -7.77 -1.32 -0.65
CA GLY A 26 -7.55 -2.39 0.31
C GLY A 26 -7.20 -1.87 1.71
N MET A 27 -6.36 -0.83 1.80
CA MET A 27 -6.05 -0.19 3.09
C MET A 27 -7.28 0.48 3.72
N ILE A 28 -8.11 1.12 2.92
CA ILE A 28 -9.38 1.71 3.38
C ILE A 28 -10.31 0.59 3.90
N ALA A 29 -10.49 -0.49 3.13
CA ALA A 29 -11.32 -1.61 3.54
C ALA A 29 -10.84 -2.26 4.85
N ILE A 30 -9.53 -2.50 4.99
CA ILE A 30 -9.01 -3.11 6.23
C ILE A 30 -9.13 -2.16 7.43
N ARG A 31 -9.00 -0.84 7.21
CA ARG A 31 -9.11 0.17 8.27
C ARG A 31 -10.55 0.41 8.73
N PHE A 32 -11.49 0.52 7.81
CA PHE A 32 -12.85 0.97 8.13
C PHE A 32 -13.88 -0.16 8.19
N ALA A 33 -13.69 -1.27 7.48
CA ALA A 33 -14.58 -2.42 7.59
C ALA A 33 -14.00 -3.46 8.57
N VAL A 34 -12.81 -3.97 8.25
CA VAL A 34 -12.25 -5.12 8.98
C VAL A 34 -11.86 -4.76 10.40
N HIS A 35 -11.13 -3.65 10.62
CA HIS A 35 -10.63 -3.29 11.95
C HIS A 35 -11.74 -3.14 12.99
N TYR A 36 -12.82 -2.44 12.65
CA TYR A 36 -13.96 -2.24 13.56
C TYR A 36 -14.74 -3.53 13.77
N SER A 37 -14.98 -4.33 12.72
CA SER A 37 -15.59 -5.67 12.87
C SER A 37 -14.79 -6.57 13.82
N ILE A 38 -13.46 -6.50 13.78
CA ILE A 38 -12.59 -7.27 14.69
C ILE A 38 -12.66 -6.76 16.14
N GLN A 39 -12.99 -5.48 16.39
CA GLN A 39 -13.13 -4.96 17.75
C GLN A 39 -14.26 -5.61 18.53
N GLU A 40 -15.30 -6.11 17.85
CA GLU A 40 -16.45 -6.79 18.46
C GLU A 40 -16.11 -8.20 19.00
N ILE A 41 -14.94 -8.75 18.67
CA ILE A 41 -14.53 -10.07 19.20
C ILE A 41 -14.09 -9.90 20.66
N GLU A 42 -14.86 -10.43 21.61
CA GLU A 42 -14.53 -10.37 23.04
C GLU A 42 -13.28 -11.16 23.39
N GLU A 43 -13.17 -12.39 22.88
CA GLU A 43 -12.08 -13.30 23.24
C GLU A 43 -10.73 -12.82 22.68
N PRO A 44 -9.77 -12.38 23.52
CA PRO A 44 -8.55 -11.71 23.07
C PRO A 44 -7.68 -12.56 22.15
N LYS A 45 -7.58 -13.87 22.41
CA LYS A 45 -6.76 -14.77 21.59
C LYS A 45 -7.34 -14.91 20.17
N ILE A 46 -8.67 -15.00 20.06
CA ILE A 46 -9.35 -15.10 18.77
C ILE A 46 -9.20 -13.78 18.00
N LYS A 47 -9.38 -12.63 18.68
CA LYS A 47 -9.21 -11.30 18.10
C LYS A 47 -7.81 -11.10 17.50
N LEU A 48 -6.76 -11.45 18.23
CA LEU A 48 -5.38 -11.37 17.75
C LEU A 48 -5.13 -12.30 16.55
N GLY A 49 -5.56 -13.56 16.64
CA GLY A 49 -5.40 -14.54 15.56
C GLY A 49 -6.10 -14.10 14.27
N ARG A 50 -7.32 -13.57 14.36
CA ARG A 50 -8.06 -13.05 13.20
C ARG A 50 -7.41 -11.80 12.60
N THR A 51 -6.88 -10.91 13.44
CA THR A 51 -6.10 -9.74 12.97
C THR A 51 -4.89 -10.17 12.15
N LEU A 52 -4.11 -11.14 12.66
CA LEU A 52 -2.94 -11.68 11.97
C LEU A 52 -3.30 -12.33 10.63
N GLU A 53 -4.37 -13.11 10.58
CA GLU A 53 -4.83 -13.78 9.36
C GLU A 53 -5.34 -12.79 8.32
N ASN A 54 -6.12 -11.78 8.74
CA ASN A 54 -6.59 -10.72 7.84
C ASN A 54 -5.42 -9.95 7.23
N LEU A 55 -4.42 -9.58 8.04
CA LEU A 55 -3.21 -8.93 7.53
C LEU A 55 -2.43 -9.82 6.56
N ARG A 56 -2.36 -11.14 6.80
CA ARG A 56 -1.70 -12.09 5.88
C ARG A 56 -2.36 -12.10 4.51
N ARG A 57 -3.69 -12.24 4.48
CA ARG A 57 -4.48 -12.25 3.24
C ARG A 57 -4.37 -10.91 2.51
N PHE A 58 -4.44 -9.81 3.26
CA PHE A 58 -4.24 -8.48 2.72
C PHE A 58 -2.87 -8.33 2.06
N PHE A 59 -1.77 -8.74 2.70
CA PHE A 59 -0.43 -8.66 2.08
C PHE A 59 -0.30 -9.54 0.85
N ASN A 60 -0.85 -10.76 0.85
CA ASN A 60 -0.83 -11.63 -0.32
C ASN A 60 -1.51 -11.00 -1.54
N MET A 61 -2.56 -10.21 -1.33
CA MET A 61 -3.25 -9.48 -2.39
C MET A 61 -2.52 -8.21 -2.81
N VAL A 62 -1.99 -7.45 -1.85
CA VAL A 62 -1.45 -6.10 -2.09
C VAL A 62 0.00 -6.13 -2.59
N ILE A 63 0.83 -7.09 -2.16
CA ILE A 63 2.23 -7.15 -2.62
C ILE A 63 2.32 -7.25 -4.16
N PRO A 64 1.57 -8.14 -4.84
CA PRO A 64 1.57 -8.16 -6.31
C PRO A 64 1.14 -6.81 -6.93
N ALA A 65 0.12 -6.15 -6.36
CA ALA A 65 -0.32 -4.84 -6.83
C ALA A 65 0.78 -3.76 -6.67
N ILE A 66 1.49 -3.73 -5.54
CA ILE A 66 2.62 -2.81 -5.32
C ILE A 66 3.70 -3.03 -6.38
N LEU A 67 4.04 -4.29 -6.68
CA LEU A 67 5.06 -4.62 -7.68
C LEU A 67 4.64 -4.20 -9.10
N VAL A 68 3.39 -4.45 -9.49
CA VAL A 68 2.86 -4.02 -10.79
C VAL A 68 2.82 -2.50 -10.88
N LEU A 69 2.37 -1.80 -9.83
CA LEU A 69 2.35 -0.34 -9.75
C LEU A 69 3.76 0.23 -9.96
N LEU A 70 4.75 -0.37 -9.31
CA LEU A 70 6.16 0.01 -9.40
C LEU A 70 6.72 -0.11 -10.81
N ILE A 71 6.55 -1.29 -11.41
CA ILE A 71 7.07 -1.56 -12.75
C ILE A 71 6.44 -0.58 -13.73
N THR A 72 5.11 -0.45 -13.71
CA THR A 72 4.37 0.44 -14.61
C THR A 72 4.73 1.92 -14.42
N ALA A 73 4.96 2.37 -13.17
CA ALA A 73 5.41 3.74 -12.88
C ALA A 73 6.76 4.05 -13.56
N ILE A 74 7.74 3.15 -13.43
CA ILE A 74 9.06 3.30 -14.06
C ILE A 74 8.93 3.34 -15.58
N ILE A 75 8.10 2.48 -16.19
CA ILE A 75 7.85 2.51 -17.63
C ILE A 75 7.33 3.88 -18.06
N MET A 76 6.30 4.38 -17.37
CA MET A 76 5.64 5.64 -17.70
C MET A 76 6.57 6.85 -17.52
N ILE A 77 7.35 6.93 -16.43
CA ILE A 77 8.26 8.05 -16.19
C ILE A 77 9.34 8.14 -17.28
N ILE A 78 9.89 6.99 -17.71
CA ILE A 78 10.90 6.93 -18.76
C ILE A 78 10.28 7.23 -20.13
N ALA A 79 9.12 6.65 -20.44
CA ALA A 79 8.51 6.76 -21.75
C ALA A 79 7.92 8.15 -22.02
N LEU A 80 7.31 8.79 -21.02
CA LEU A 80 6.68 10.10 -21.14
C LEU A 80 7.70 11.25 -21.09
N GLY A 81 8.93 11.02 -20.63
CA GLY A 81 10.00 12.01 -20.79
C GLY A 81 9.79 13.31 -20.00
N PHE A 82 9.23 13.25 -18.79
CA PHE A 82 8.94 14.43 -17.96
C PHE A 82 10.14 15.33 -17.61
N LYS A 83 11.38 14.90 -17.82
CA LYS A 83 12.56 15.71 -17.47
C LYS A 83 12.60 16.99 -18.31
N GLY A 84 12.70 18.14 -17.64
CA GLY A 84 12.74 19.46 -18.27
C GLY A 84 11.35 20.09 -18.49
N THR A 85 10.28 19.43 -18.07
CA THR A 85 8.91 19.98 -18.10
C THR A 85 8.53 20.58 -16.75
N GLU A 86 7.56 21.49 -16.73
CA GLU A 86 7.03 22.07 -15.48
C GLU A 86 6.41 21.02 -14.55
N LEU A 87 5.94 19.90 -15.12
CA LEU A 87 5.34 18.78 -14.38
C LEU A 87 6.37 17.88 -13.69
N TYR A 88 7.66 18.03 -13.98
CA TYR A 88 8.70 17.16 -13.41
C TYR A 88 8.72 17.20 -11.88
N THR A 89 8.47 18.37 -11.29
CA THR A 89 8.39 18.53 -9.83
C THR A 89 7.27 17.68 -9.23
N ILE A 90 6.12 17.59 -9.90
CA ILE A 90 4.99 16.77 -9.43
C ILE A 90 5.37 15.29 -9.46
N VAL A 91 6.07 14.83 -10.50
CA VAL A 91 6.60 13.46 -10.58
C VAL A 91 7.52 13.18 -9.41
N ILE A 92 8.48 14.06 -9.12
CA ILE A 92 9.41 13.89 -7.98
C ILE A 92 8.66 13.81 -6.65
N VAL A 93 7.71 14.72 -6.40
CA VAL A 93 6.92 14.71 -5.16
C VAL A 93 6.15 13.41 -5.01
N LYS A 94 5.54 12.90 -6.10
CA LYS A 94 4.84 11.62 -6.10
C LYS A 94 5.79 10.45 -5.78
N GLU A 95 6.99 10.44 -6.35
CA GLU A 95 8.01 9.41 -6.07
C GLU A 95 8.48 9.43 -4.61
N ILE A 96 8.61 10.62 -4.00
CA ILE A 96 8.93 10.76 -2.57
C ILE A 96 7.80 10.18 -1.72
N ILE A 97 6.54 10.56 -1.99
CA ILE A 97 5.38 10.02 -1.27
C ILE A 97 5.36 8.50 -1.38
N TRP A 98 5.51 7.98 -2.60
CA TRP A 98 5.54 6.55 -2.87
C TRP A 98 6.66 5.82 -2.10
N THR A 99 7.85 6.41 -2.01
CA THR A 99 8.98 5.86 -1.25
C THR A 99 8.63 5.77 0.25
N VAL A 100 8.05 6.84 0.81
CA VAL A 100 7.62 6.87 2.21
C VAL A 100 6.53 5.81 2.47
N MET A 101 5.54 5.70 1.59
CA MET A 101 4.49 4.69 1.68
C MET A 101 5.05 3.26 1.69
N THR A 102 6.07 3.02 0.86
CA THR A 102 6.75 1.72 0.77
C THR A 102 7.51 1.39 2.06
N ILE A 103 8.22 2.36 2.65
CA ILE A 103 8.91 2.20 3.94
C ILE A 103 7.89 1.89 5.05
N ILE A 104 6.76 2.58 5.07
CA ILE A 104 5.66 2.31 6.02
C ILE A 104 5.14 0.88 5.83
N PHE A 105 4.92 0.45 4.58
CA PHE A 105 4.46 -0.91 4.29
C PHE A 105 5.45 -1.98 4.74
N ILE A 106 6.75 -1.81 4.48
CA ILE A 106 7.81 -2.72 4.94
C ILE A 106 7.78 -2.80 6.48
N THR A 107 7.65 -1.65 7.15
CA THR A 107 7.57 -1.59 8.62
C THR A 107 6.35 -2.35 9.15
N ILE A 108 5.19 -2.19 8.52
CA ILE A 108 3.96 -2.94 8.83
C ILE A 108 4.20 -4.45 8.67
N TYR A 109 4.80 -4.87 7.56
CA TYR A 109 5.06 -6.28 7.25
C TYR A 109 5.98 -6.92 8.30
N MET A 110 7.07 -6.23 8.67
CA MET A 110 7.99 -6.66 9.72
C MET A 110 7.30 -6.79 11.08
N LYS A 111 6.50 -5.79 11.48
CA LYS A 111 5.75 -5.80 12.74
C LYS A 111 4.74 -6.94 12.79
N ARG A 112 4.00 -7.18 11.71
CA ARG A 112 3.07 -8.31 11.62
C ARG A 112 3.78 -9.66 11.76
N ASN A 113 4.97 -9.81 11.17
CA ASN A 113 5.73 -11.05 11.28
C ASN A 113 6.28 -11.26 12.70
N LYS A 114 6.72 -10.20 13.37
CA LYS A 114 7.11 -10.24 14.78
C LYS A 114 5.92 -10.61 15.67
N ALA A 115 4.76 -9.99 15.44
CA ALA A 115 3.53 -10.32 16.15
C ALA A 115 3.08 -11.77 15.92
N GLN A 116 3.21 -12.30 14.70
CA GLN A 116 2.90 -13.70 14.40
C GLN A 116 3.79 -14.66 15.19
N LYS A 117 5.10 -14.37 15.29
CA LYS A 117 6.04 -15.18 16.08
C LYS A 117 5.66 -15.18 17.57
N ALA A 118 5.38 -14.00 18.14
CA ALA A 118 4.94 -13.86 19.52
C ALA A 118 3.61 -14.60 19.78
N PHE A 119 2.64 -14.49 18.87
CA PHE A 119 1.37 -15.23 18.98
C PHE A 119 1.57 -16.74 18.99
N ASN A 120 2.45 -17.26 18.11
CA ASN A 120 2.74 -18.68 18.03
C ASN A 120 3.46 -19.22 19.28
N SER A 121 4.26 -18.38 19.96
CA SER A 121 4.91 -18.74 21.22
C SER A 121 4.03 -18.51 22.46
N GLY A 122 2.77 -18.11 22.30
CA GLY A 122 1.86 -17.82 23.41
C GLY A 122 2.05 -16.46 24.07
N ASP A 123 2.93 -15.61 23.55
CA ASP A 123 3.19 -14.26 24.05
C ASP A 123 2.19 -13.26 23.42
N PHE A 124 0.97 -13.29 23.91
CA PHE A 124 -0.12 -12.46 23.39
C PHE A 124 0.05 -10.97 23.68
N ALA A 125 0.78 -10.61 24.75
CA ALA A 125 1.05 -9.22 25.11
C ALA A 125 1.94 -8.56 24.05
N ASN A 126 3.06 -9.19 23.68
CA ASN A 126 3.93 -8.66 22.64
C ASN A 126 3.27 -8.73 21.26
N ALA A 127 2.49 -9.77 20.96
CA ALA A 127 1.71 -9.83 19.73
C ALA A 127 0.76 -8.63 19.59
N LYS A 128 0.04 -8.27 20.67
CA LYS A 128 -0.81 -7.08 20.71
C LYS A 128 -0.01 -5.79 20.51
N ASN A 129 1.12 -5.64 21.22
CA ASN A 129 1.95 -4.44 21.17
C ASN A 129 2.53 -4.19 19.77
N ASP A 130 2.92 -5.24 19.03
CA ASP A 130 3.41 -5.08 17.66
C ASP A 130 2.27 -4.81 16.66
N LEU A 131 1.05 -5.31 16.90
CA LEU A 131 -0.12 -5.07 16.03
C LEU A 131 -0.77 -3.69 16.23
N LEU A 132 -0.79 -3.16 17.45
CA LEU A 132 -1.51 -1.92 17.77
C LEU A 132 -1.08 -0.73 16.89
N PRO A 133 0.22 -0.45 16.68
CA PRO A 133 0.65 0.66 15.84
C PRO A 133 0.24 0.55 14.37
N ILE A 134 0.04 -0.69 13.87
CA ILE A 134 -0.35 -0.95 12.47
C ILE A 134 -1.70 -0.30 12.18
N ALA A 135 -2.70 -0.58 13.01
CA ALA A 135 -4.04 -0.03 12.82
C ALA A 135 -4.09 1.44 13.24
N THR A 136 -3.41 1.83 14.32
CA THR A 136 -3.53 3.19 14.89
C THR A 136 -2.83 4.25 14.06
N TYR A 137 -1.63 3.96 13.52
CA TYR A 137 -0.79 4.98 12.90
C TYR A 137 -0.42 4.64 11.46
N TYR A 138 0.14 3.45 11.23
CA TYR A 138 0.76 3.17 9.93
C TYR A 138 -0.25 3.06 8.80
N ILE A 139 -1.34 2.30 8.96
CA ILE A 139 -2.37 2.19 7.91
C ILE A 139 -3.05 3.54 7.65
N PRO A 140 -3.53 4.30 8.67
CA PRO A 140 -4.13 5.62 8.43
C PRO A 140 -3.20 6.61 7.73
N ALA A 141 -1.94 6.70 8.16
CA ALA A 141 -0.95 7.56 7.52
C ALA A 141 -0.72 7.17 6.05
N ASN A 142 -0.63 5.86 5.79
CA ASN A 142 -0.41 5.34 4.43
C ASN A 142 -1.62 5.58 3.51
N ILE A 143 -2.85 5.54 4.05
CA ILE A 143 -4.07 5.91 3.30
C ILE A 143 -4.01 7.38 2.88
N ILE A 144 -3.67 8.29 3.79
CA ILE A 144 -3.60 9.73 3.50
C ILE A 144 -2.56 10.00 2.40
N LEU A 145 -1.36 9.44 2.54
CA LEU A 145 -0.31 9.52 1.52
C LEU A 145 -0.77 8.96 0.18
N GLY A 146 -1.45 7.81 0.18
CA GLY A 146 -1.98 7.18 -1.02
C GLY A 146 -3.02 8.03 -1.74
N ILE A 147 -3.95 8.66 -1.01
CA ILE A 147 -4.95 9.57 -1.59
C ILE A 147 -4.26 10.79 -2.22
N VAL A 148 -3.29 11.39 -1.53
CA VAL A 148 -2.51 12.52 -2.08
C VAL A 148 -1.75 12.09 -3.33
N ALA A 149 -1.09 10.92 -3.32
CA ALA A 149 -0.37 10.40 -4.48
C ALA A 149 -1.30 10.13 -5.69
N ILE A 150 -2.53 9.64 -5.46
CA ILE A 150 -3.54 9.47 -6.50
C ILE A 150 -3.94 10.83 -7.09
N PHE A 151 -4.20 11.82 -6.24
CA PHE A 151 -4.56 13.17 -6.69
C PHE A 151 -3.46 13.80 -7.56
N LEU A 152 -2.19 13.71 -7.14
CA LEU A 152 -1.05 14.16 -7.94
C LEU A 152 -0.90 13.34 -9.25
N GLY A 153 -1.27 12.07 -9.24
CA GLY A 153 -1.33 11.26 -10.45
C GLY A 153 -2.35 11.78 -11.47
N ILE A 154 -3.48 12.31 -11.01
CA ILE A 154 -4.51 12.89 -11.88
C ILE A 154 -3.99 14.17 -12.55
N THR A 155 -3.21 14.99 -11.85
CA THR A 155 -2.62 16.21 -12.43
C THR A 155 -1.59 15.94 -13.52
N LEU A 156 -1.08 14.72 -13.62
CA LEU A 156 -0.17 14.27 -14.68
C LEU A 156 -0.91 13.70 -15.90
N ARG A 157 -2.25 13.63 -15.88
CA ARG A 157 -3.05 13.12 -16.99
C ARG A 157 -3.02 14.09 -18.17
N GLY A 158 -2.92 13.55 -19.39
CA GLY A 158 -2.96 14.35 -20.62
C GLY A 158 -1.59 14.81 -21.12
N PHE A 159 -0.52 14.38 -20.44
CA PHE A 159 0.85 14.37 -20.93
C PHE A 159 1.13 13.04 -21.65
#